data_AF-A0A3C1ZEY0-F1
#
_entry.id   AF-A0A3C1ZEY0-F1
#
_cell.length_a   1.000
_cell.length_b   1.000
_cell.length_c   1.000
_cell.angle_alpha   90.00
_cell.angle_beta   90.00
_cell.angle_gamma   90.00
#
_symmetry.space_group_name_H-M   'P 1'
#
loop_
_entity.id
_entity.type
_entity.pdbx_description
1 polymer ?
#
loop_
_entity_poly.entity_id
_entity_poly.type
_entity_poly.pdbx_seq_one_letter_code
_entity_poly.pdbx_strand_id
1 'polypeptide(L)'
;MKQEESTILKKLGKDSGFKTPENYFDDFNERMTAMLPDVEITDVNVKPSTWVRIRPYAYLAAMFAGIWCMMKVFNGINGTTSGQMRVNEIAEGIHVEGNADEFMMMGAASDYDVMSYQDSVAQSMDEPLPDVNDANKP
;
A
#
# COMPACT_ATOMS: atom_id res chain seq x y z
N MET A 1 39.55 -55.35 24.36
CA MET A 1 39.33 -54.62 23.10
C MET A 1 40.11 -53.31 22.96
N LYS A 2 40.57 -52.64 24.05
CA LYS A 2 41.31 -51.35 23.95
C LYS A 2 42.81 -51.45 23.55
N GLN A 3 43.43 -52.63 23.61
CA GLN A 3 44.88 -52.77 23.39
C GLN A 3 45.26 -52.85 21.91
N GLU A 4 44.41 -53.46 21.07
CA GLU A 4 44.68 -53.66 19.64
C GLU A 4 44.62 -52.35 18.86
N GLU A 5 43.63 -51.50 19.13
CA GLU A 5 43.48 -50.17 18.51
C GLU A 5 44.70 -49.28 18.77
N SER A 6 45.25 -49.30 19.99
CA SER A 6 46.44 -48.50 20.35
C SER A 6 47.71 -48.92 19.61
N THR A 7 47.80 -50.19 19.20
CA THR A 7 48.95 -50.74 18.48
C THR A 7 48.88 -50.39 16.99
N ILE A 8 47.68 -50.39 16.42
CA ILE A 8 47.41 -49.99 15.03
C ILE A 8 47.68 -48.49 14.86
N LEU A 9 47.21 -47.65 15.79
CA LEU A 9 47.44 -46.19 15.76
C LEU A 9 48.93 -45.81 15.89
N LYS A 10 49.72 -46.59 16.65
CA LYS A 10 51.18 -46.40 16.74
C LYS A 10 51.92 -46.83 15.48
N LYS A 11 51.46 -47.88 14.79
CA LYS A 11 52.04 -48.35 13.52
C LYS A 11 51.67 -47.47 12.33
N LEU A 12 50.51 -46.83 12.36
CA LEU A 12 49.99 -46.05 11.24
C LEU A 12 50.72 -44.70 11.04
N GLY A 13 51.49 -44.24 12.05
CA GLY A 13 52.18 -42.95 12.00
C GLY A 13 51.18 -41.79 11.97
N LYS A 14 51.35 -40.78 12.83
CA LYS A 14 50.51 -39.57 12.77
C LYS A 14 50.95 -38.62 11.65
N ASP A 15 51.50 -39.19 10.59
CA ASP A 15 51.88 -38.49 9.38
C ASP A 15 50.76 -38.73 8.38
N SER A 16 49.71 -37.90 8.50
CA SER A 16 48.72 -37.81 7.44
C SER A 16 49.46 -37.54 6.13
N GLY A 17 49.36 -38.46 5.16
CA GLY A 17 49.96 -38.30 3.83
C GLY A 17 49.46 -37.08 3.04
N PHE A 18 48.51 -36.34 3.61
CA PHE A 18 48.00 -35.06 3.13
C PHE A 18 48.62 -33.90 3.93
N LYS A 19 49.95 -33.71 3.86
CA LYS A 19 50.59 -32.47 4.32
C LYS A 19 50.70 -31.53 3.12
N THR A 20 50.24 -30.30 3.28
CA THR A 20 50.44 -29.26 2.27
C THR A 20 51.93 -28.98 2.12
N PRO A 21 52.43 -28.67 0.92
CA PRO A 21 53.81 -28.23 0.72
C PRO A 21 54.15 -27.04 1.63
N GLU A 22 55.42 -26.95 2.03
CA GLU A 22 55.94 -25.79 2.75
C GLU A 22 55.62 -24.51 1.96
N ASN A 23 55.13 -23.48 2.65
CA ASN A 23 54.70 -22.18 2.09
C ASN A 23 53.49 -22.21 1.13
N TYR A 24 52.72 -23.32 1.03
CA TYR A 24 51.53 -23.36 0.16
C TYR A 24 50.49 -22.28 0.49
N PHE A 25 50.26 -22.02 1.78
CA PHE A 25 49.30 -21.01 2.23
C PHE A 25 49.86 -19.59 2.19
N ASP A 26 51.18 -19.43 2.33
CA ASP A 26 51.84 -18.13 2.25
C ASP A 26 51.75 -17.57 0.82
N ASP A 27 51.98 -18.43 -0.19
CA ASP A 27 51.89 -18.07 -1.60
C ASP A 27 50.46 -18.11 -2.16
N PHE A 28 49.49 -18.68 -1.41
CA PHE A 28 48.12 -18.91 -1.91
C PHE A 28 47.43 -17.59 -2.26
N ASN A 29 47.56 -16.57 -1.41
CA ASN A 29 46.90 -15.29 -1.62
C ASN A 29 47.50 -14.53 -2.82
N GLU A 30 48.81 -14.63 -3.02
CA GLU A 30 49.52 -14.04 -4.16
C GLU A 30 49.11 -14.74 -5.47
N ARG A 31 49.08 -16.08 -5.48
CA ARG A 31 48.62 -16.88 -6.62
C ARG A 31 47.15 -16.62 -6.94
N MET A 32 46.29 -16.54 -5.93
CA MET A 32 44.88 -16.23 -6.10
C MET A 32 44.73 -14.87 -6.77
N THR A 33 45.37 -13.84 -6.23
CA THR A 33 45.29 -12.47 -6.78
C THR A 33 45.85 -12.39 -8.20
N ALA A 34 46.95 -13.07 -8.50
CA ALA A 34 47.53 -13.12 -9.85
C ALA A 34 46.67 -13.91 -10.86
N MET A 35 45.83 -14.83 -10.37
CA MET A 35 44.87 -15.60 -11.19
C MET A 35 43.53 -14.91 -11.37
N LEU A 36 43.20 -13.90 -10.55
CA LEU A 36 42.03 -13.09 -10.80
C LEU A 36 42.28 -12.29 -12.09
N PRO A 37 41.50 -12.52 -13.17
CA PRO A 37 41.57 -11.66 -14.34
C PRO A 37 41.22 -10.23 -13.90
N ASP A 38 41.87 -9.23 -14.50
CA ASP A 38 41.45 -7.84 -14.35
C ASP A 38 39.99 -7.76 -14.78
N VAL A 39 39.09 -7.73 -13.79
CA VAL A 39 37.68 -7.50 -14.02
C VAL A 39 37.63 -6.04 -14.42
N GLU A 40 37.72 -5.78 -15.73
CA GLU A 40 37.28 -4.55 -16.31
C GLU A 40 35.80 -4.44 -15.94
N ILE A 41 35.53 -3.77 -14.81
CA ILE A 41 34.24 -3.18 -14.52
C ILE A 41 34.09 -2.11 -15.59
N THR A 42 33.76 -2.55 -16.79
CA THR A 42 33.04 -1.72 -17.72
C THR A 42 31.78 -1.39 -16.96
N ASP A 43 31.78 -0.21 -16.33
CA ASP A 43 30.56 0.49 -16.02
C ASP A 43 29.89 0.67 -17.39
N VAL A 44 29.19 -0.38 -17.83
CA VAL A 44 28.27 -0.34 -18.94
C VAL A 44 27.19 0.57 -18.40
N ASN A 45 27.43 1.87 -18.53
CA ASN A 45 26.48 2.92 -18.36
C ASN A 45 25.50 2.74 -19.52
N VAL A 46 24.66 1.71 -19.40
CA VAL A 46 23.46 1.55 -20.19
C VAL A 46 22.61 2.75 -19.79
N LYS A 47 22.82 3.85 -20.51
CA LYS A 47 21.99 5.04 -20.39
C LYS A 47 20.56 4.53 -20.50
N PRO A 48 19.73 4.66 -19.45
CA PRO A 48 18.39 4.15 -19.50
C PRO A 48 17.71 4.79 -20.70
N SER A 49 17.22 3.95 -21.62
CA SER A 49 16.55 4.41 -22.82
C SER A 49 15.46 5.41 -22.42
N THR A 50 15.35 6.51 -23.15
CA THR A 50 14.35 7.56 -22.93
C THR A 50 12.92 6.99 -22.89
N TRP A 51 12.70 5.83 -23.53
CA TRP A 51 11.48 5.04 -23.47
C TRP A 51 11.11 4.52 -22.07
N VAL A 52 12.09 4.14 -21.25
CA VAL A 52 11.85 3.71 -19.86
C VAL A 52 11.30 4.89 -19.04
N ARG A 53 11.79 6.11 -19.32
CA ARG A 53 11.34 7.33 -18.66
C ARG A 53 9.95 7.77 -19.13
N ILE A 54 9.56 7.49 -20.37
CA ILE A 54 8.26 7.89 -20.95
C ILE A 54 7.11 6.97 -20.50
N ARG A 55 7.37 5.67 -20.27
CA ARG A 55 6.37 4.71 -19.79
C ARG A 55 5.50 5.23 -18.63
N PRO A 56 6.06 5.71 -17.50
CA PRO A 56 5.24 6.20 -16.38
C PRO A 56 4.38 7.42 -16.76
N TYR A 57 4.90 8.34 -17.56
CA TYR A 57 4.11 9.51 -18.01
C TYR A 57 2.97 9.12 -18.93
N ALA A 58 3.11 8.07 -19.75
CA ALA A 58 2.02 7.58 -20.58
C ALA A 58 0.86 7.03 -19.73
N TYR A 59 1.13 6.32 -18.63
CA TYR A 59 0.09 5.86 -17.71
C TYR A 59 -0.61 7.03 -17.01
N LEU A 60 0.16 8.02 -16.53
CA LEU A 60 -0.40 9.23 -15.92
C LEU A 60 -1.25 10.01 -16.93
N ALA A 61 -0.73 10.23 -18.13
CA ALA A 61 -1.44 10.89 -19.22
C ALA A 61 -2.73 10.14 -19.58
N ALA A 62 -2.74 8.81 -19.59
CA ALA A 62 -3.95 8.02 -19.85
C ALA A 62 -5.01 8.19 -18.76
N MET A 63 -4.61 8.23 -17.48
CA MET A 63 -5.54 8.50 -16.38
C MET A 63 -6.14 9.91 -16.48
N PHE A 64 -5.30 10.93 -16.69
CA PHE A 64 -5.74 12.31 -16.85
C PHE A 64 -6.59 12.50 -18.11
N ALA A 65 -6.19 11.90 -19.23
CA ALA A 65 -6.93 11.94 -20.49
C ALA A 65 -8.26 11.20 -20.37
N GLY A 66 -8.37 10.11 -19.62
CA GLY A 66 -9.62 9.41 -19.37
C GLY A 66 -10.64 10.30 -18.64
N ILE A 67 -10.24 10.87 -17.50
CA ILE A 67 -11.08 11.78 -16.70
C ILE A 67 -11.46 13.02 -17.52
N TRP A 68 -10.48 13.62 -18.21
CA TRP A 68 -10.69 14.81 -19.04
C TRP A 68 -11.55 14.53 -20.28
N CYS A 69 -11.35 13.38 -20.93
CA CYS A 69 -12.15 12.97 -22.08
C CYS A 69 -13.60 12.78 -21.68
N MET A 70 -13.86 12.10 -20.56
CA MET A 70 -15.21 11.90 -20.06
C MET A 70 -15.88 13.25 -19.75
N MET A 71 -15.19 14.15 -19.05
CA MET A 71 -15.67 15.51 -18.79
C MET A 71 -15.91 16.32 -20.08
N LYS A 72 -15.04 16.20 -21.09
CA LYS A 72 -15.15 16.92 -22.36
C LYS A 72 -16.28 16.38 -23.24
N VAL A 73 -16.52 15.08 -23.26
CA VAL A 73 -17.64 14.46 -23.99
C VAL A 73 -18.96 14.89 -23.37
N PHE A 74 -19.08 14.89 -22.03
CA PHE A 74 -20.26 15.40 -21.34
C PHE A 74 -20.47 16.91 -21.56
N ASN A 75 -19.42 17.74 -21.49
CA ASN A 75 -19.52 19.18 -21.73
C ASN A 75 -19.73 19.55 -23.22
N GLY A 76 -19.31 18.66 -24.14
CA GLY A 76 -19.49 18.85 -25.58
C GLY A 76 -20.89 18.47 -26.08
N ILE A 77 -21.56 17.54 -25.38
CA ILE A 77 -22.94 17.13 -25.68
C ILE A 77 -23.94 18.00 -24.89
N ASN A 78 -23.61 18.38 -23.65
CA ASN A 78 -24.39 19.27 -22.81
C ASN A 78 -23.76 20.66 -22.88
N GLY A 79 -24.13 21.47 -23.87
CA GLY A 79 -23.58 22.81 -24.03
C GLY A 79 -23.53 23.60 -22.71
N THR A 80 -22.36 24.17 -22.42
CA THR A 80 -22.20 25.31 -21.52
C THR A 80 -22.84 25.16 -20.14
N THR A 81 -22.32 24.31 -19.27
CA THR A 81 -22.46 24.55 -17.83
C THR A 81 -21.14 24.28 -17.14
N SER A 82 -20.39 25.38 -17.05
CA SER A 82 -19.24 25.57 -16.18
C SER A 82 -19.37 24.79 -14.87
N GLY A 83 -18.29 24.13 -14.47
CA GLY A 83 -18.15 23.39 -13.22
C GLY A 83 -18.26 24.27 -11.98
N GLN A 84 -19.47 24.70 -11.68
CA GLN A 84 -19.90 25.12 -10.35
C GLN A 84 -21.09 24.25 -9.99
N MET A 85 -20.78 23.06 -9.45
CA MET A 85 -21.74 22.30 -8.67
C MET A 85 -22.27 23.25 -7.60
N ARG A 86 -23.56 23.59 -7.68
CA ARG A 86 -24.26 24.49 -6.75
C ARG A 86 -24.56 23.72 -5.46
N VAL A 87 -23.49 23.34 -4.74
CA VAL A 87 -23.59 22.61 -3.46
C VAL A 87 -24.41 23.41 -2.45
N ASN A 88 -24.35 24.75 -2.50
CA ASN A 88 -25.12 25.61 -1.61
C ASN A 88 -26.64 25.60 -1.87
N GLU A 89 -27.11 25.37 -3.10
CA GLU A 89 -28.55 25.36 -3.39
C GLU A 89 -29.24 24.05 -3.00
N ILE A 90 -28.48 22.96 -2.94
CA ILE A 90 -29.02 21.65 -2.53
C ILE A 90 -29.35 21.68 -1.02
N ALA A 91 -28.50 22.32 -0.21
CA ALA A 91 -28.76 22.49 1.22
C ALA A 91 -30.03 23.33 1.47
N GLU A 92 -30.21 24.43 0.75
CA GLU A 92 -31.43 25.25 0.87
C GLU A 92 -32.68 24.54 0.31
N GLY A 93 -32.53 23.70 -0.71
CA GLY A 93 -33.63 22.95 -1.32
C GLY A 93 -34.18 21.79 -0.47
N ILE A 94 -33.37 21.22 0.42
CA ILE A 94 -33.79 20.17 1.38
C ILE A 94 -34.66 20.77 2.50
N HIS A 95 -34.42 22.02 2.89
CA HIS A 95 -35.20 22.70 3.94
C HIS A 95 -36.58 23.20 3.47
N VAL A 96 -36.90 23.04 2.18
CA VAL A 96 -38.24 23.34 1.66
C VAL A 96 -39.11 22.11 1.91
N GLU A 97 -40.09 22.25 2.81
CA GLU A 97 -41.00 21.20 3.29
C GLU A 97 -41.64 20.37 2.16
N GLY A 98 -41.92 20.99 1.01
CA GLY A 98 -42.48 20.31 -0.16
C GLY A 98 -41.50 19.44 -0.96
N ASN A 99 -40.20 19.62 -0.78
CA ASN A 99 -39.16 18.89 -1.52
C ASN A 99 -38.51 17.80 -0.65
N ALA A 100 -38.48 17.98 0.68
CA ALA A 100 -37.89 17.03 1.62
C ALA A 100 -38.52 15.62 1.50
N ASP A 101 -39.85 15.55 1.39
CA ASP A 101 -40.59 14.29 1.23
C ASP A 101 -40.24 13.56 -0.09
N GLU A 102 -40.06 14.30 -1.18
CA GLU A 102 -39.66 13.72 -2.48
C GLU A 102 -38.22 13.16 -2.42
N PHE A 103 -37.32 13.88 -1.75
CA PHE A 103 -35.95 13.41 -1.54
C PHE A 103 -35.88 12.19 -0.60
N MET A 104 -36.75 12.11 0.41
CA MET A 104 -36.87 10.92 1.28
C MET A 104 -37.43 9.72 0.50
N MET A 105 -38.44 9.90 -0.35
CA MET A 105 -38.99 8.83 -1.19
C MET A 105 -37.96 8.32 -2.22
N MET A 106 -37.11 9.21 -2.74
CA MET A 106 -36.03 8.85 -3.67
C MET A 106 -34.82 8.18 -2.96
N GLY A 107 -34.78 8.17 -1.63
CA GLY A 107 -33.65 7.66 -0.83
C GLY A 107 -32.41 8.55 -0.86
N ALA A 108 -32.58 9.83 -1.23
CA ALA A 108 -31.51 10.81 -1.34
C ALA A 108 -31.28 11.61 -0.04
N ALA A 109 -32.26 11.62 0.86
CA ALA A 109 -32.17 12.19 2.20
C ALA A 109 -32.72 11.20 3.24
N SER A 110 -32.11 11.15 4.42
CA SER A 110 -32.61 10.37 5.56
C SER A 110 -33.35 11.25 6.56
N ASP A 111 -34.17 10.64 7.42
CA ASP A 111 -34.90 11.35 8.49
C ASP A 111 -33.95 12.14 9.42
N TYR A 112 -32.71 11.67 9.59
CA TYR A 112 -31.65 12.36 10.31
C TYR A 112 -31.16 13.64 9.62
N ASP A 113 -31.21 13.70 8.29
CA ASP A 113 -30.73 14.86 7.52
C ASP A 113 -31.74 16.02 7.51
N VAL A 114 -33.01 15.72 7.80
CA VAL A 114 -34.13 16.69 7.80
C VAL A 114 -34.47 17.18 9.22
N MET A 115 -34.03 16.46 10.26
CA MET A 115 -34.36 16.78 11.65
C MET A 115 -33.77 18.11 12.13
N SER A 116 -34.61 18.94 12.76
CA SER A 116 -34.17 20.20 13.36
C SER A 116 -33.51 20.00 14.73
N TYR A 117 -32.64 20.93 15.15
CA TYR A 117 -32.06 20.92 16.50
C TYR A 117 -33.13 20.97 17.62
N GLN A 118 -34.31 21.53 17.36
CA GLN A 118 -35.38 21.59 18.36
C GLN A 118 -36.08 20.24 18.50
N ASP A 119 -36.29 19.52 17.40
CA ASP A 119 -36.93 18.19 17.41
C ASP A 119 -36.04 17.13 18.05
N SER A 120 -34.73 17.13 17.74
CA SER A 120 -33.77 16.22 18.37
C SER A 120 -33.72 16.38 19.90
N VAL A 121 -33.80 17.62 20.40
CA VAL A 121 -33.89 17.89 21.85
C VAL A 121 -35.22 17.38 22.41
N ALA A 122 -36.34 17.61 21.72
CA ALA A 122 -37.64 17.11 22.14
C ALA A 122 -37.65 15.57 22.23
N GLN A 123 -37.08 14.87 21.25
CA GLN A 123 -36.97 13.41 21.25
C GLN A 123 -36.11 12.89 22.42
N SER A 124 -35.04 13.62 22.78
CA SER A 124 -34.23 13.27 23.95
C SER A 124 -34.95 13.44 25.29
N MET A 125 -36.01 14.26 25.33
CA MET A 125 -36.82 14.47 26.54
C MET A 125 -38.01 13.51 26.65
N ASP A 126 -38.39 12.87 25.55
CA ASP A 126 -39.53 11.93 25.49
C ASP A 126 -39.10 10.46 25.65
N GLU A 127 -37.79 10.17 25.68
CA GLU A 127 -37.31 8.85 26.11
C GLU A 127 -37.68 8.61 27.58
N PRO A 128 -38.44 7.54 27.91
CA PRO A 128 -38.74 7.23 29.29
C PRO A 128 -37.43 6.99 30.03
N LEU A 129 -37.19 7.77 31.08
CA LEU A 129 -36.04 7.59 31.97
C LEU A 129 -35.93 6.09 32.31
N PRO A 130 -34.73 5.49 32.22
CA PRO A 130 -34.55 4.10 32.61
C PRO A 130 -35.09 3.93 34.03
N ASP A 131 -36.05 3.02 34.20
CA ASP A 131 -36.67 2.76 35.49
C ASP A 131 -35.58 2.37 36.49
N VAL A 132 -35.33 3.28 37.44
CA VAL A 132 -34.31 3.13 38.49
C VAL A 132 -34.60 1.91 39.38
N ASN A 133 -35.78 1.28 39.26
CA ASN A 133 -36.18 0.12 40.03
C ASN A 133 -35.78 -1.24 39.41
N ASP A 134 -35.33 -1.31 38.15
CA ASP A 134 -34.91 -2.59 37.55
C ASP A 134 -33.46 -2.99 37.93
N ALA A 135 -32.70 -2.07 38.52
CA ALA A 135 -31.34 -2.32 39.03
C ALA A 135 -31.32 -2.98 40.41
N ASN A 136 -32.47 -3.22 41.05
CA ASN A 136 -32.55 -3.78 42.40
C ASN A 136 -33.64 -4.85 42.53
N LYS A 137 -33.73 -5.73 41.53
CA LYS A 137 -34.45 -6.99 41.66
C LYS A 137 -33.45 -8.11 42.00
N PRO A 138 -33.61 -8.85 43.11
CA PRO A 138 -32.77 -10.01 43.40
C PRO A 138 -33.00 -11.15 42.41
#